data_AF-X1JES2-F1
#
_entry.id   AF-X1JES2-F1
#
_cell.length_a   1.000
_cell.length_b   1.000
_cell.length_c   1.000
_cell.angle_alpha   90.00
_cell.angle_beta   90.00
_cell.angle_gamma   90.00
#
_symmetry.space_group_name_H-M   'P 1'
#
loop_
_entity.id
_entity.type
_entity.pdbx_description
1 polymer ?
#
loop_
_entity_poly.entity_id
_entity_poly.type
_entity_poly.pdbx_seq_one_letter_code
_entity_poly.pdbx_strand_id
1 'polypeptide(L)'
;MKIKTVEVDGKQYAEIQDGKPVYIEDDGKEVAFDAVGTRNTITRLNAEAKSHRERAENAEKIAKAFEGIEDAGAARKALETVANLDAKKLVDAGEIEKVKGEISKAFQTQLDEANGKATTFEQQLYAEMIGGNFARSKFIADKLAVPADMVQATFGRNLKIEEGKVVAYDAQGQKIF
;
A
#
# COMPACT_ATOMS: atom_id res chain seq x y z
N MET A 1 43.25 -4.29 -61.47
CA MET A 1 44.58 -4.18 -60.82
C MET A 1 45.47 -5.38 -61.17
N LYS A 2 46.69 -5.16 -61.66
CA LYS A 2 47.68 -6.22 -61.97
C LYS A 2 49.04 -5.85 -61.35
N ILE A 3 49.80 -6.84 -60.88
CA ILE A 3 51.14 -6.58 -60.33
C ILE A 3 52.07 -6.12 -61.46
N LYS A 4 52.84 -5.05 -61.21
CA LYS A 4 53.87 -4.59 -62.14
C LYS A 4 55.06 -5.54 -62.04
N THR A 5 55.50 -6.08 -63.17
CA THR A 5 56.59 -7.05 -63.23
C THR A 5 57.74 -6.59 -64.12
N VAL A 6 58.96 -6.95 -63.75
CA VAL A 6 60.18 -6.75 -64.54
C VAL A 6 60.80 -8.12 -64.83
N GLU A 7 61.32 -8.32 -66.05
CA GLU A 7 62.00 -9.55 -66.44
C GLU A 7 63.52 -9.42 -66.27
N VAL A 8 64.15 -10.36 -65.56
CA VAL A 8 65.60 -10.44 -65.36
C VAL A 8 66.02 -11.89 -65.54
N ASP A 9 66.98 -12.15 -66.45
CA ASP A 9 67.50 -13.48 -66.78
C ASP A 9 66.40 -14.53 -67.09
N GLY A 10 65.36 -14.13 -67.83
CA GLY A 10 64.24 -15.00 -68.22
C GLY A 10 63.26 -15.33 -67.09
N LYS A 11 63.36 -14.65 -65.93
CA LYS A 11 62.42 -14.77 -64.80
C LYS A 11 61.69 -13.46 -64.57
N GLN A 12 60.40 -13.55 -64.23
CA GLN A 12 59.59 -12.39 -63.86
C GLN A 12 59.67 -12.12 -62.36
N TYR A 13 59.93 -10.86 -62.00
CA TYR A 13 59.98 -10.35 -60.63
C TYR A 13 58.97 -9.22 -60.46
N ALA A 14 58.39 -9.07 -59.27
CA ALA A 14 57.55 -7.92 -58.96
C ALA A 14 58.40 -6.66 -58.79
N GLU A 15 57.92 -5.53 -59.31
CA GLU A 15 58.53 -4.23 -59.02
C GLU A 15 58.17 -3.80 -57.59
N ILE A 16 59.19 -3.38 -56.84
CA ILE A 16 59.07 -2.96 -55.45
C ILE A 16 59.41 -1.48 -55.35
N GLN A 17 58.50 -0.69 -54.77
CA GLN A 17 58.70 0.72 -54.42
C GLN A 17 58.51 0.88 -52.91
N ASP A 18 59.48 1.48 -52.22
CA ASP A 18 59.46 1.67 -50.75
C ASP A 18 59.16 0.37 -49.96
N GLY A 19 59.68 -0.76 -50.43
CA GLY A 19 59.46 -2.07 -49.81
C GLY A 19 58.06 -2.67 -50.05
N LYS A 20 57.25 -2.06 -50.93
CA LYS A 20 55.89 -2.50 -51.27
C LYS A 20 55.79 -2.88 -52.75
N PRO A 21 55.04 -3.94 -53.11
CA PRO A 21 54.81 -4.30 -54.51
C PRO A 21 53.99 -3.22 -55.23
N VAL A 22 54.42 -2.87 -56.43
CA VAL A 22 53.73 -1.92 -57.30
C VAL A 22 52.68 -2.64 -58.13
N TYR A 23 51.48 -2.08 -58.18
CA TYR A 23 50.39 -2.55 -59.00
C TYR A 23 49.96 -1.49 -59.99
N ILE A 24 49.53 -1.92 -61.18
CA ILE A 24 48.92 -1.08 -62.19
C ILE A 24 47.40 -1.21 -62.05
N GLU A 25 46.74 -0.08 -61.75
CA GLU A 25 45.28 0.02 -61.71
C GLU A 25 44.68 0.03 -63.12
N ASP A 26 43.36 -0.10 -63.20
CA ASP A 26 42.68 -0.25 -64.50
C ASP A 26 42.73 1.04 -65.35
N ASP A 27 43.07 2.18 -64.74
CA ASP A 27 43.33 3.47 -65.39
C ASP A 27 44.80 3.68 -65.78
N GLY A 28 45.65 2.67 -65.58
CA GLY A 28 47.08 2.70 -65.90
C GLY A 28 47.96 3.36 -64.82
N LYS A 29 47.39 3.84 -63.71
CA LYS A 29 48.19 4.39 -62.61
C LYS A 29 48.93 3.30 -61.85
N GLU A 30 50.13 3.65 -61.41
CA GLU A 30 50.95 2.78 -60.57
C GLU A 30 50.74 3.12 -59.09
N VAL A 31 50.48 2.10 -58.28
CA VAL A 31 50.22 2.23 -56.85
C VAL A 31 51.06 1.21 -56.08
N ALA A 32 51.85 1.68 -55.12
CA ALA A 32 52.55 0.83 -54.17
C ALA A 32 51.56 0.28 -53.12
N PHE A 33 51.33 -1.03 -53.12
CA PHE A 33 50.30 -1.65 -52.28
C PHE A 33 50.80 -1.93 -50.86
N ASP A 34 50.19 -1.30 -49.86
CA ASP A 34 50.48 -1.51 -48.45
C ASP A 34 49.64 -2.64 -47.84
N ALA A 35 50.10 -3.88 -48.01
CA ALA A 35 49.39 -5.04 -47.47
C ALA A 35 49.17 -4.97 -45.93
N VAL A 36 50.12 -4.40 -45.18
CA VAL A 36 50.06 -4.31 -43.71
C VAL A 36 49.04 -3.25 -43.28
N GLY A 37 49.12 -2.06 -43.87
CA GLY A 37 48.17 -0.96 -43.63
C GLY A 37 46.74 -1.33 -44.03
N THR A 38 46.57 -2.02 -45.16
CA THR A 38 45.27 -2.53 -45.60
C THR A 38 44.73 -3.57 -44.61
N ARG A 39 45.55 -4.53 -44.15
CA ARG A 39 45.13 -5.53 -43.15
C ARG A 39 44.70 -4.88 -41.82
N ASN A 40 45.44 -3.87 -41.35
CA ASN A 40 45.10 -3.12 -40.15
C ASN A 40 43.78 -2.38 -40.31
N THR A 41 43.57 -1.75 -41.47
CA THR A 41 42.33 -1.06 -41.81
C THR A 41 41.14 -2.02 -41.84
N ILE A 42 41.27 -3.19 -42.48
CA ILE A 42 40.23 -4.23 -42.50
C ILE A 42 39.90 -4.69 -41.07
N THR A 43 40.92 -4.92 -40.25
CA THR A 43 40.73 -5.35 -38.85
C THR A 43 39.93 -4.31 -38.05
N ARG A 44 40.29 -3.03 -38.19
CA ARG A 44 39.56 -1.92 -37.55
C ARG A 44 38.11 -1.85 -38.02
N LEU A 45 37.87 -1.87 -39.34
CA LEU A 45 36.52 -1.81 -39.91
C LEU A 45 35.65 -3.00 -39.46
N ASN A 46 36.22 -4.20 -39.37
CA ASN A 46 35.50 -5.37 -38.86
C ASN A 46 35.13 -5.23 -37.38
N ALA A 47 36.01 -4.65 -36.57
CA ALA A 47 35.73 -4.36 -35.17
C ALA A 47 34.63 -3.30 -35.02
N GLU A 48 34.67 -2.23 -35.83
CA GLU A 48 33.62 -1.21 -35.88
C GLU A 48 32.27 -1.81 -36.29
N ALA A 49 32.24 -2.60 -37.37
CA ALA A 49 31.04 -3.29 -37.83
C ALA A 49 30.45 -4.22 -36.76
N LYS A 50 31.31 -4.93 -36.01
CA LYS A 50 30.88 -5.72 -34.85
C LYS A 50 30.22 -4.84 -33.78
N SER A 51 30.83 -3.72 -33.40
CA SER A 51 30.25 -2.79 -32.42
C SER A 51 28.90 -2.23 -32.88
N HIS A 52 28.75 -1.91 -34.16
CA HIS A 52 27.48 -1.45 -34.72
C HIS A 52 26.37 -2.50 -34.61
N ARG A 53 26.68 -3.77 -34.93
CA ARG A 53 25.73 -4.88 -34.75
C ARG A 53 25.32 -5.05 -33.29
N GLU A 54 26.29 -5.07 -32.38
CA GLU A 54 26.01 -5.21 -30.94
C GLU A 54 25.13 -4.06 -30.42
N ARG A 55 25.37 -2.83 -30.88
CA ARG A 55 24.55 -1.67 -30.52
C ARG A 55 23.14 -1.78 -31.08
N ALA A 56 22.99 -2.21 -32.33
CA ALA A 56 21.69 -2.41 -32.97
C ALA A 56 20.89 -3.50 -32.26
N GLU A 57 21.50 -4.66 -32.00
CA GLU A 57 20.86 -5.76 -31.27
C GLU A 57 20.41 -5.33 -29.86
N ASN A 58 21.22 -4.53 -29.16
CA ASN A 58 20.84 -4.01 -27.85
C ASN A 58 19.66 -3.01 -27.94
N ALA A 59 19.69 -2.11 -28.92
CA ALA A 59 18.61 -1.16 -29.15
C ALA A 59 17.30 -1.87 -29.52
N GLU A 60 17.35 -2.88 -30.39
CA GLU A 60 16.20 -3.71 -30.75
C GLU A 60 15.63 -4.48 -29.56
N LYS A 61 16.49 -5.05 -28.70
CA LYS A 61 16.04 -5.71 -27.45
C LYS A 61 15.30 -4.74 -26.53
N ILE A 62 15.81 -3.53 -26.37
CA ILE A 62 15.15 -2.49 -25.57
C ILE A 62 13.82 -2.09 -26.23
N ALA A 63 13.80 -1.83 -27.53
CA ALA A 63 12.60 -1.44 -28.26
C ALA A 63 11.50 -2.51 -28.18
N LYS A 64 11.87 -3.79 -28.25
CA LYS A 64 10.94 -4.92 -28.13
C LYS A 64 10.22 -4.98 -26.78
N ALA A 65 10.84 -4.49 -25.70
CA ALA A 65 10.18 -4.39 -24.39
C ALA A 65 9.02 -3.38 -24.38
N PHE A 66 8.95 -2.49 -25.37
CA PHE A 66 7.87 -1.52 -25.57
C PHE A 66 6.93 -1.90 -26.73
N GLU A 67 7.05 -3.12 -27.27
CA GLU A 67 6.15 -3.62 -28.32
C GLU A 67 4.70 -3.62 -27.81
N GLY A 68 3.79 -3.07 -28.61
CA GLY A 68 2.38 -2.85 -28.22
C GLY A 68 2.09 -1.49 -27.58
N ILE A 69 3.10 -0.64 -27.33
CA ILE A 69 2.90 0.76 -26.95
C ILE A 69 3.01 1.63 -28.21
N GLU A 70 1.86 1.96 -28.80
CA GLU A 70 1.79 2.76 -30.04
C GLU A 70 1.99 4.27 -29.79
N ASP A 71 1.59 4.76 -28.61
CA ASP A 71 1.75 6.15 -28.19
C ASP A 71 2.37 6.23 -26.78
N ALA A 72 3.65 6.61 -26.74
CA ALA A 72 4.39 6.79 -25.50
C ALA A 72 3.81 7.91 -24.60
N GLY A 73 3.22 8.95 -25.21
CA GLY A 73 2.55 10.02 -24.48
C GLY A 73 1.26 9.54 -23.80
N ALA A 74 0.45 8.76 -24.51
CA ALA A 74 -0.75 8.14 -23.95
C ALA A 74 -0.39 7.14 -22.82
N ALA A 75 0.64 6.31 -23.01
CA ALA A 75 1.12 5.40 -21.97
C ALA A 75 1.57 6.15 -20.70
N ARG A 76 2.30 7.27 -20.87
CA ARG A 76 2.72 8.11 -19.73
C ARG A 76 1.52 8.71 -18.99
N LYS A 77 0.52 9.21 -19.71
CA LYS A 77 -0.73 9.73 -19.11
C LYS A 77 -1.52 8.63 -18.38
N ALA A 78 -1.55 7.41 -18.92
CA ALA A 78 -2.19 6.28 -18.27
C ALA A 78 -1.50 5.95 -16.94
N LEU A 79 -0.16 5.93 -16.91
CA LEU A 79 0.62 5.73 -15.67
C LEU A 79 0.35 6.82 -14.64
N GLU A 80 0.29 8.10 -15.06
CA GLU A 80 -0.05 9.22 -14.18
C GLU A 80 -1.49 9.09 -13.63
N THR A 81 -2.43 8.66 -14.46
CA THR A 81 -3.83 8.43 -14.04
C THR A 81 -3.92 7.31 -13.01
N VAL A 82 -3.19 6.21 -13.21
CA VAL A 82 -3.13 5.09 -12.25
C VAL A 82 -2.55 5.55 -10.91
N ALA A 83 -1.46 6.32 -10.93
CA ALA A 83 -0.88 6.88 -9.70
C ALA A 83 -1.88 7.77 -8.95
N ASN A 84 -2.64 8.61 -9.67
CA ASN A 84 -3.67 9.45 -9.08
C ASN A 84 -4.86 8.65 -8.51
N LEU A 85 -5.24 7.52 -9.13
CA LEU A 85 -6.28 6.62 -8.61
C LEU A 85 -5.85 5.95 -7.31
N ASP A 86 -4.60 5.49 -7.22
CA ASP A 86 -4.09 4.90 -5.98
C ASP A 86 -4.00 5.92 -4.85
N ALA A 87 -3.59 7.16 -5.16
CA ALA A 87 -3.63 8.27 -4.20
C ALA A 87 -5.06 8.54 -3.70
N LYS A 88 -6.05 8.57 -4.61
CA LYS A 88 -7.46 8.76 -4.24
C LYS A 88 -7.98 7.63 -3.36
N LYS A 89 -7.69 6.37 -3.70
CA LYS A 89 -8.11 5.21 -2.87
C LYS A 89 -7.55 5.28 -1.45
N LEU A 90 -6.31 5.75 -1.27
CA LEU A 90 -5.71 5.93 0.05
C LEU A 90 -6.41 7.02 0.85
N VAL A 91 -6.76 8.14 0.20
CA VAL A 91 -7.54 9.22 0.84
C VAL A 91 -8.93 8.72 1.23
N ASP A 92 -9.66 8.09 0.29
CA ASP A 92 -10.99 7.54 0.53
C ASP A 92 -10.96 6.49 1.67
N ALA A 93 -9.92 5.65 1.73
CA ALA A 93 -9.73 4.69 2.81
C ALA A 93 -9.54 5.38 4.18
N GLY A 94 -8.72 6.44 4.25
CA GLY A 94 -8.53 7.23 5.47
C GLY A 94 -9.79 7.96 5.91
N GLU A 95 -10.60 8.46 4.97
CA GLU A 95 -11.91 9.05 5.26
C GLU A 95 -12.89 8.01 5.80
N ILE A 96 -12.93 6.80 5.23
CA ILE A 96 -13.76 5.71 5.73
C ILE A 96 -13.39 5.33 7.17
N GLU A 97 -12.09 5.27 7.50
CA GLU A 97 -11.66 5.02 8.87
C GLU A 97 -12.09 6.14 9.83
N LYS A 98 -11.99 7.40 9.42
CA LYS A 98 -12.51 8.53 10.21
C LYS A 98 -14.02 8.41 10.45
N VAL A 99 -14.81 8.14 9.41
CA VAL A 99 -16.27 7.97 9.52
C VAL A 99 -16.61 6.80 10.44
N LYS A 100 -15.92 5.65 10.31
CA LYS A 100 -16.11 4.52 11.23
C LYS A 100 -15.78 4.90 12.68
N GLY A 101 -14.71 5.67 12.89
CA GLY A 101 -14.33 6.19 14.20
C GLY A 101 -15.37 7.14 14.79
N GLU A 102 -15.91 8.05 13.98
CA GLU A 102 -16.99 8.97 14.37
C GLU A 102 -18.29 8.23 14.69
N ILE A 103 -18.69 7.27 13.85
CA ILE A 103 -19.84 6.40 14.10
C ILE A 103 -19.66 5.62 15.40
N SER A 104 -18.49 5.01 15.61
CA SER A 104 -18.21 4.25 16.83
C SER A 104 -18.27 5.13 18.08
N LYS A 105 -17.73 6.35 18.01
CA LYS A 105 -17.84 7.33 19.10
C LYS A 105 -19.29 7.73 19.37
N ALA A 106 -20.05 8.05 18.32
CA ALA A 106 -21.45 8.43 18.46
C ALA A 106 -22.29 7.30 19.07
N PHE A 107 -22.07 6.05 18.64
CA PHE A 107 -22.71 4.88 19.25
C PHE A 107 -22.30 4.70 20.71
N GLN A 108 -21.01 4.85 21.04
CA GLN A 108 -20.56 4.76 22.44
C GLN A 108 -21.25 5.81 23.31
N THR A 109 -21.33 7.06 22.84
CA THR A 109 -22.05 8.13 23.54
C THR A 109 -23.53 7.79 23.76
N GLN A 110 -24.24 7.29 22.73
CA GLN A 110 -25.64 6.88 22.89
C GLN A 110 -25.79 5.72 23.87
N LEU A 111 -24.84 4.77 23.87
CA LEU A 111 -24.85 3.62 24.75
C LEU A 111 -24.60 4.04 26.21
N ASP A 112 -23.64 4.94 26.43
CA ASP A 112 -23.36 5.51 27.75
C ASP A 112 -24.55 6.32 28.28
N GLU A 113 -25.19 7.13 27.43
CA GLU A 113 -26.41 7.86 27.80
C GLU A 113 -27.58 6.92 28.13
N ALA A 114 -27.78 5.87 27.33
CA ALA A 114 -28.83 4.88 27.56
C ALA A 114 -28.58 4.12 28.86
N ASN A 115 -27.35 3.68 29.13
CA ASN A 115 -26.97 3.03 30.37
C ASN A 115 -27.11 3.95 31.58
N GLY A 116 -26.75 5.23 31.44
CA GLY A 116 -26.93 6.24 32.48
C GLY A 116 -28.41 6.43 32.82
N LYS A 117 -29.28 6.52 31.81
CA LYS A 117 -30.74 6.60 31.99
C LYS A 117 -31.30 5.32 32.61
N ALA A 118 -30.86 4.14 32.16
CA ALA A 118 -31.28 2.85 32.72
C ALA A 118 -30.93 2.77 34.21
N THR A 119 -29.69 3.10 34.58
CA THR A 119 -29.25 3.14 35.98
C THR A 119 -30.07 4.14 36.80
N THR A 120 -30.37 5.31 36.24
CA THR A 120 -31.18 6.34 36.92
C THR A 120 -32.61 5.85 37.15
N PHE A 121 -33.24 5.24 36.13
CA PHE A 121 -34.59 4.69 36.24
C PHE A 121 -34.65 3.48 37.17
N GLU A 122 -33.63 2.64 37.20
CA GLU A 122 -33.51 1.55 38.17
C GLU A 122 -33.46 2.08 39.60
N GLN A 123 -32.64 3.10 39.88
CA GLN A 123 -32.59 3.73 41.20
C GLN A 123 -33.92 4.36 41.60
N GLN A 124 -34.60 5.05 40.68
CA GLN A 124 -35.92 5.64 40.92
C GLN A 124 -36.97 4.55 41.19
N LEU A 125 -36.98 3.48 40.41
CA LEU A 125 -37.87 2.33 40.59
C LEU A 125 -37.61 1.66 41.94
N TYR A 126 -36.35 1.49 42.33
CA TYR A 126 -35.99 0.89 43.62
C TYR A 126 -36.46 1.75 44.79
N ALA A 127 -36.28 3.07 44.71
CA ALA A 127 -36.78 4.01 45.70
C ALA A 127 -38.32 3.95 45.83
N GLU A 128 -39.03 3.91 44.70
CA GLU A 128 -40.51 3.83 44.67
C GLU A 128 -41.02 2.47 45.17
N MET A 129 -40.40 1.36 44.76
CA MET A 129 -40.79 0.02 45.21
C MET A 129 -40.60 -0.16 46.71
N ILE A 130 -39.45 0.27 47.24
CA ILE A 130 -39.17 0.19 48.67
C ILE A 130 -40.11 1.16 49.40
N GLY A 131 -40.12 2.44 49.05
CA GLY A 131 -40.94 3.46 49.71
C GLY A 131 -42.44 3.19 49.63
N GLY A 132 -42.94 2.79 48.47
CA GLY A 132 -44.34 2.42 48.27
C GLY A 132 -44.78 1.21 49.09
N ASN A 133 -43.89 0.23 49.32
CA ASN A 133 -44.16 -0.89 50.22
C ASN A 133 -44.24 -0.45 51.69
N PHE A 134 -43.40 0.49 52.13
CA PHE A 134 -43.52 1.08 53.47
C PHE A 134 -44.82 1.89 53.62
N ALA A 135 -45.11 2.77 52.66
CA ALA A 135 -46.28 3.64 52.70
C ALA A 135 -47.62 2.88 52.72
N ARG A 136 -47.70 1.73 52.05
CA ARG A 136 -48.90 0.88 51.99
C ARG A 136 -48.93 -0.24 53.04
N SER A 137 -47.93 -0.34 53.91
CA SER A 137 -47.86 -1.43 54.90
C SER A 137 -48.90 -1.24 56.00
N LYS A 138 -49.91 -2.12 56.04
CA LYS A 138 -50.90 -2.17 57.13
C LYS A 138 -50.26 -2.40 58.50
N PHE A 139 -49.17 -3.16 58.54
CA PHE A 139 -48.44 -3.37 59.79
C PHE A 139 -47.89 -2.05 60.32
N ILE A 140 -47.32 -1.21 59.45
CA ILE A 140 -46.82 0.11 59.84
C ILE A 140 -47.97 1.01 60.28
N ALA A 141 -49.06 1.07 59.49
CA ALA A 141 -50.21 1.91 59.80
C ALA A 141 -50.92 1.54 61.11
N ASP A 142 -51.11 0.25 61.38
CA ASP A 142 -51.96 -0.23 62.48
C ASP A 142 -51.18 -0.60 63.74
N LYS A 143 -49.88 -0.91 63.63
CA LYS A 143 -49.08 -1.49 64.73
C LYS A 143 -47.87 -0.65 65.14
N LEU A 144 -47.44 0.32 64.34
CA LEU A 144 -46.39 1.25 64.74
C LEU A 144 -46.98 2.63 65.06
N ALA A 145 -46.56 3.20 66.20
CA ALA A 145 -46.87 4.58 66.57
C ALA A 145 -45.98 5.61 65.85
N VAL A 146 -45.22 5.17 64.85
CA VAL A 146 -44.19 5.96 64.17
C VAL A 146 -44.55 6.09 62.69
N PRO A 147 -44.43 7.29 62.08
CA PRO A 147 -44.68 7.50 60.66
C PRO A 147 -43.86 6.58 59.73
N ALA A 148 -44.42 6.22 58.58
CA ALA A 148 -43.85 5.22 57.65
C ALA A 148 -42.50 5.64 57.04
N ASP A 149 -42.28 6.93 56.84
CA ASP A 149 -41.02 7.55 56.42
C ASP A 149 -39.88 7.32 57.44
N MET A 150 -40.17 7.41 58.74
CA MET A 150 -39.20 7.10 59.81
C MET A 150 -38.82 5.62 59.83
N VAL A 151 -39.79 4.73 59.57
CA VAL A 151 -39.56 3.27 59.48
C VAL A 151 -38.76 2.94 58.22
N GLN A 152 -39.04 3.60 57.09
CA GLN A 152 -38.26 3.45 55.86
C GLN A 152 -36.81 3.93 56.06
N ALA A 153 -36.58 5.05 56.76
CA ALA A 153 -35.22 5.55 57.01
C ALA A 153 -34.37 4.61 57.88
N THR A 154 -35.02 3.87 58.79
CA THR A 154 -34.35 2.90 59.67
C THR A 154 -34.13 1.55 58.99
N PHE A 155 -35.16 0.98 58.37
CA PHE A 155 -35.12 -0.40 57.83
C PHE A 155 -34.94 -0.47 56.31
N GLY A 156 -35.26 0.58 55.56
CA GLY A 156 -35.18 0.60 54.10
C GLY A 156 -33.77 0.36 53.55
N ARG A 157 -32.73 0.77 54.29
CA ARG A 157 -31.32 0.54 53.96
C ARG A 157 -30.93 -0.95 53.87
N ASN A 158 -31.71 -1.82 54.51
CA ASN A 158 -31.51 -3.26 54.54
C ASN A 158 -32.37 -4.00 53.50
N LEU A 159 -33.13 -3.27 52.67
CA LEU A 159 -33.93 -3.85 51.60
C LEU A 159 -33.26 -3.61 50.25
N LYS A 160 -33.12 -4.67 49.47
CA LYS A 160 -32.58 -4.65 48.11
C LYS A 160 -33.61 -5.23 47.14
N ILE A 161 -33.46 -4.93 45.86
CA ILE A 161 -34.31 -5.53 44.82
C ILE A 161 -33.51 -6.58 44.07
N GLU A 162 -34.01 -7.81 44.06
CA GLU A 162 -33.46 -8.94 43.31
C GLU A 162 -34.56 -9.54 42.45
N GLU A 163 -34.29 -9.72 41.16
CA GLU A 163 -35.26 -10.28 40.20
C GLU A 163 -36.64 -9.60 40.25
N GLY A 164 -36.66 -8.27 40.48
CA GLY A 164 -37.89 -7.49 40.57
C GLY A 164 -38.69 -7.68 41.87
N LYS A 165 -38.11 -8.29 42.91
CA LYS A 165 -38.72 -8.44 44.25
C LYS A 165 -37.88 -7.77 45.32
N VAL A 166 -38.56 -7.20 46.32
CA VAL A 166 -37.87 -6.63 47.50
C VAL A 166 -37.45 -7.77 48.42
N VAL A 167 -36.16 -7.82 48.73
CA VAL A 167 -35.49 -8.82 49.57
C VAL A 167 -34.84 -8.12 50.77
N ALA A 168 -35.01 -8.70 51.96
CA ALA A 168 -34.44 -8.17 53.19
C ALA A 168 -33.09 -8.82 53.51
N TYR A 169 -32.17 -7.98 53.97
CA TYR A 169 -30.82 -8.34 54.39
C TYR A 169 -30.61 -7.98 55.87
N ASP A 170 -29.80 -8.76 56.59
CA ASP A 170 -29.42 -8.45 57.97
C ASP A 170 -28.23 -7.48 58.04
N ALA A 171 -27.80 -7.13 59.26
CA ALA A 171 -26.68 -6.23 59.49
C ALA A 171 -25.33 -6.81 59.03
N GLN A 172 -25.25 -8.12 58.82
CA GLN A 172 -24.09 -8.87 58.36
C GLN A 172 -24.11 -9.04 56.83
N GLY A 173 -25.17 -8.57 56.15
CA GLY A 173 -25.33 -8.67 54.71
C GLY A 173 -25.83 -10.03 54.23
N GLN A 174 -26.41 -10.86 55.11
CA GLN A 174 -27.07 -12.10 54.73
C GLN A 174 -28.56 -11.90 54.45
N LYS A 175 -29.08 -12.66 53.48
CA LYS A 175 -30.48 -12.64 53.09
C LYS A 175 -31.33 -13.27 54.19
N ILE A 176 -32.36 -12.56 54.64
CA ILE A 176 -33.21 -13.00 55.75
C ILE A 176 -34.31 -13.95 55.23
N PHE A 177 -34.76 -13.78 53.99
CA PHE A 177 -35.73 -14.64 53.28
C PHE A 177 -35.51 -14.60 51.77
#